data_AF-A0A158DL53-F1
#
_entry.id   AF-A0A158DL53-F1
#
_cell.length_a   1.000
_cell.length_b   1.000
_cell.length_c   1.000
_cell.angle_alpha   90.00
_cell.angle_beta   90.00
_cell.angle_gamma   90.00
#
_symmetry.space_group_name_H-M   'P 1'
#
loop_
_entity.id
_entity.type
_entity.pdbx_description
1 polymer ?
#
loop_
_entity_poly.entity_id
_entity_poly.type
_entity_poly.pdbx_seq_one_letter_code
_entity_poly.pdbx_strand_id
1 'polypeptide(L)'
;MFLCYLIDPDRRCITNVNDGFDRASELTGSEHPGLAELWTDFADSTLDVAYSPDADEQPSFRVRLSFRGKTIEQAISGKGVLIACGEIPPEIAQQIQTAKAVEKMVEFSSARYIAVDRWLKGGSSVTRAPARRAESNGRLGSQEDRDKASGKR
;
A
#
# COMPACT_ATOMS: atom_id res chain seq x y z
N MET A 1 27.29 16.99 -1.39
CA MET A 1 26.67 16.35 -0.20
C MET A 1 26.03 15.05 -0.67
N PHE A 2 26.05 14.01 0.17
CA PHE A 2 25.32 12.77 -0.11
C PHE A 2 24.62 12.31 1.16
N LEU A 3 23.29 12.23 1.13
CA LEU A 3 22.46 11.81 2.27
C LEU A 3 21.40 10.83 1.80
N CYS A 4 21.18 9.77 2.58
CA CYS A 4 20.10 8.84 2.33
C CYS A 4 19.27 8.60 3.60
N TYR A 5 17.95 8.54 3.44
CA TYR A 5 17.02 8.19 4.51
C TYR A 5 16.01 7.16 4.03
N LEU A 6 15.89 6.05 4.77
CA LEU A 6 14.78 5.12 4.60
C LEU A 6 13.52 5.69 5.26
N ILE A 7 12.45 5.76 4.48
CA ILE A 7 11.09 6.07 4.90
C ILE A 7 10.34 4.74 4.99
N ASP A 8 10.05 4.30 6.22
CA ASP A 8 9.33 3.06 6.49
C ASP A 8 7.91 3.40 6.99
N PRO A 9 6.87 3.31 6.14
CA PRO A 9 5.50 3.63 6.55
C PRO A 9 4.89 2.59 7.49
N ASP A 10 5.37 1.34 7.49
CA ASP A 10 4.88 0.29 8.40
C ASP A 10 5.30 0.62 9.84
N ARG A 11 6.54 1.09 10.00
CA ARG A 11 7.09 1.53 11.28
C ARG A 11 6.84 3.02 11.58
N ARG A 12 6.37 3.76 10.58
CA ARG A 12 6.20 5.23 10.60
C ARG A 12 7.45 5.94 11.09
N CYS A 13 8.60 5.55 10.55
CA CYS A 13 9.87 6.12 10.96
C CYS A 13 10.75 6.49 9.78
N ILE A 14 11.64 7.45 10.04
CA ILE A 14 12.69 7.87 9.11
C ILE A 14 14.03 7.47 9.71
N THR A 15 14.83 6.73 8.96
CA THR A 15 16.13 6.24 9.44
C THR A 15 17.22 6.67 8.47
N ASN A 16 18.31 7.27 8.97
CA ASN A 16 19.47 7.52 8.14
C ASN A 16 20.12 6.19 7.75
N VAL A 17 20.43 6.04 6.46
CA VAL A 17 21.02 4.81 5.92
C VAL A 17 22.29 5.15 5.15
N ASN A 18 23.33 4.34 5.35
CA ASN A 18 24.51 4.38 4.49
C ASN A 18 24.20 3.68 3.18
N ASP A 19 24.78 4.21 2.09
CA ASP A 19 24.70 3.62 0.75
C ASP A 19 23.25 3.37 0.27
N GLY A 20 22.34 4.26 0.66
CA GLY A 20 20.91 4.07 0.42
C GLY A 20 20.51 4.04 -1.06
N PHE A 21 21.30 4.67 -1.93
CA PHE A 21 21.12 4.60 -3.38
C PHE A 21 21.46 3.18 -3.90
N ASP A 22 22.64 2.66 -3.57
CA ASP A 22 23.09 1.32 -4.00
C ASP A 22 22.20 0.22 -3.42
N ARG A 23 21.66 0.44 -2.22
CA ARG A 23 20.77 -0.49 -1.52
C ARG A 23 19.29 -0.21 -1.74
N ALA A 24 18.92 0.68 -2.66
CA ALA A 24 17.53 1.06 -2.87
C ALA A 24 16.65 -0.15 -3.19
N SER A 25 17.16 -1.12 -3.95
CA SER A 25 16.44 -2.35 -4.29
C SER A 25 16.10 -3.19 -3.06
N GLU A 26 17.10 -3.46 -2.21
CA GLU A 26 16.96 -4.17 -0.93
C GLU A 26 15.99 -3.44 0.01
N LEU A 27 16.16 -2.12 0.16
CA LEU A 27 15.43 -1.30 1.13
C LEU A 27 13.96 -1.08 0.74
N THR A 28 13.66 -1.02 -0.55
CA THR A 28 12.30 -0.87 -1.07
C THR A 28 11.62 -2.20 -1.37
N GLY A 29 12.38 -3.30 -1.43
CA GLY A 29 11.89 -4.61 -1.84
C GLY A 29 11.57 -4.70 -3.32
N SER A 30 12.23 -3.90 -4.16
CA SER A 30 12.03 -3.86 -5.62
C SER A 30 13.32 -4.16 -6.36
N GLU A 31 13.28 -5.05 -7.34
CA GLU A 31 14.46 -5.29 -8.21
C GLU A 31 14.79 -4.08 -9.08
N HIS A 32 13.78 -3.28 -9.43
CA HIS A 32 13.92 -2.10 -10.30
C HIS A 32 13.23 -0.89 -9.65
N PRO A 33 13.83 -0.27 -8.63
CA PRO A 33 13.25 0.91 -7.99
C PRO A 33 13.04 2.04 -9.00
N GLY A 34 11.85 2.63 -8.95
CA GLY A 34 11.56 3.90 -9.63
C GLY A 34 12.17 5.07 -8.87
N LEU A 35 12.39 6.19 -9.57
CA LEU A 35 12.83 7.45 -8.96
C LEU A 35 11.74 8.51 -9.11
N ALA A 36 11.28 9.04 -7.99
CA ALA A 36 10.38 10.17 -7.93
C ALA A 36 11.20 11.42 -7.63
N GLU A 37 11.36 12.28 -8.64
CA GLU A 37 12.07 13.55 -8.49
C GLU A 37 11.29 14.51 -7.59
N LEU A 38 11.95 15.03 -6.55
CA LEU A 38 11.43 16.14 -5.75
C LEU A 38 12.05 17.47 -6.17
N TRP A 39 13.32 17.45 -6.57
CA TRP A 39 14.04 18.64 -7.00
C TRP A 39 15.30 18.25 -7.77
N THR A 40 15.62 19.04 -8.80
CA THR A 40 16.87 18.95 -9.56
C THR A 40 17.36 20.35 -9.90
N ASP A 41 18.67 20.51 -10.05
CA ASP A 41 19.32 21.73 -10.55
C ASP A 41 20.17 21.44 -11.80
N PHE A 42 20.54 22.50 -12.51
CA PHE A 42 21.36 22.44 -13.72
C PHE A 42 22.78 21.88 -13.52
N ALA A 43 23.23 21.76 -12.26
CA ALA A 43 24.54 21.25 -11.88
C ALA A 43 24.49 19.80 -11.34
N ASP A 44 23.57 18.99 -11.85
CA ASP A 44 23.40 17.57 -11.51
C ASP A 44 23.20 17.30 -10.00
N SER A 45 22.68 18.29 -9.28
CA SER A 45 22.31 18.15 -7.86
C SER A 45 20.84 17.77 -7.78
N THR A 46 20.52 16.71 -7.02
CA THR A 46 19.18 16.14 -7.01
C THR A 46 18.70 15.81 -5.60
N LEU A 47 17.38 15.83 -5.44
CA LEU A 47 16.68 15.25 -4.32
C LEU A 47 15.56 14.36 -4.89
N ASP A 48 15.69 13.06 -4.66
CA ASP A 48 14.81 12.04 -5.24
C ASP A 48 14.31 11.11 -4.15
N VAL A 49 13.20 10.41 -4.42
CA VAL A 49 12.77 9.26 -3.64
C VAL A 49 12.83 8.02 -4.52
N ALA A 50 13.69 7.07 -4.18
CA ALA A 50 13.64 5.73 -4.74
C ALA A 50 12.48 4.95 -4.11
N TYR A 51 11.68 4.27 -4.92
CA TYR A 51 10.49 3.54 -4.44
C TYR A 51 10.22 2.30 -5.28
N SER A 52 9.40 1.38 -4.76
CA SER A 52 8.94 0.24 -5.54
C SER A 52 7.74 0.66 -6.42
N PRO A 53 7.85 0.60 -7.77
CA PRO A 53 6.74 0.95 -8.65
C PRO A 53 5.59 -0.08 -8.58
N ASP A 54 5.89 -1.30 -8.12
CA ASP A 54 4.95 -2.41 -7.97
C ASP A 54 4.30 -2.46 -6.57
N ALA A 55 4.60 -1.50 -5.70
CA ALA A 55 3.94 -1.38 -4.40
C ALA A 55 2.44 -1.06 -4.56
N ASP A 56 1.66 -1.33 -3.50
CA ASP A 56 0.20 -1.14 -3.46
C ASP A 56 -0.29 0.12 -4.20
N GLU A 57 -1.48 0.04 -4.83
CA GLU A 57 -2.06 1.18 -5.57
C GLU A 57 -2.30 2.44 -4.72
N GLN A 58 -2.29 2.34 -3.40
CA GLN A 58 -2.54 3.48 -2.51
C GLN A 58 -1.26 4.03 -1.89
N PRO A 59 -1.06 5.36 -1.90
CA PRO A 59 0.14 5.97 -1.35
C PRO A 59 0.21 5.74 0.17
N SER A 60 1.34 5.20 0.61
CA SER A 60 1.64 4.91 2.02
C SER A 60 2.13 6.16 2.76
N PHE A 61 2.76 7.09 2.04
CA PHE A 61 3.15 8.39 2.57
C PHE A 61 3.25 9.43 1.46
N ARG A 62 3.44 10.69 1.89
CA ARG A 62 3.60 11.84 1.02
C ARG A 62 4.77 12.68 1.50
N VAL A 63 5.67 13.04 0.60
CA VAL A 63 6.81 13.92 0.89
C VAL A 63 6.48 15.31 0.38
N ARG A 64 6.64 16.32 1.25
CA ARG A 64 6.46 17.73 0.91
C ARG A 64 7.77 18.48 1.09
N LEU A 65 8.31 18.96 -0.03
CA LEU A 65 9.48 19.81 -0.07
C LEU A 65 9.06 21.27 -0.26
N SER A 66 9.50 22.17 0.61
CA SER A 66 9.35 23.61 0.40
C SER A 66 10.61 24.18 -0.26
N PHE A 67 10.47 24.92 -1.35
CA PHE A 67 11.59 25.61 -1.99
C PHE A 67 11.12 26.88 -2.69
N ARG A 68 11.76 28.02 -2.42
CA ARG A 68 11.43 29.33 -3.02
C ARG A 68 9.95 29.69 -2.90
N GLY A 69 9.34 29.39 -1.75
CA GLY A 69 7.92 29.64 -1.48
C GLY A 69 6.94 28.73 -2.22
N LYS A 70 7.43 27.71 -2.94
CA LYS A 70 6.61 26.66 -3.54
C LYS A 70 6.69 25.38 -2.71
N THR A 71 5.63 24.58 -2.75
CA THR A 71 5.64 23.22 -2.19
C THR A 71 5.60 22.22 -3.34
N ILE A 72 6.60 21.35 -3.40
CA ILE A 72 6.67 20.21 -4.30
C ILE A 72 6.28 18.98 -3.49
N GLU A 73 5.41 18.15 -4.05
CA GLU A 73 4.80 17.05 -3.31
C GLU A 73 4.82 15.77 -4.13
N GLN A 74 5.29 14.67 -3.54
CA GLN A 74 5.28 13.35 -4.15
C GLN A 74 4.58 12.36 -3.22
N ALA A 75 3.61 11.62 -3.74
CA ALA A 75 2.91 10.56 -3.04
C ALA A 75 3.51 9.21 -3.44
N ILE A 76 3.93 8.42 -2.45
CA ILE A 76 4.70 7.19 -2.65
C ILE A 76 4.00 6.02 -1.98
N SER A 77 3.92 4.90 -2.69
CA SER A 77 3.44 3.62 -2.17
C SER A 77 4.59 2.77 -1.65
N GLY A 78 4.33 2.00 -0.59
CA GLY A 78 5.34 1.16 0.05
C GLY A 78 6.44 1.97 0.73
N LYS A 79 7.64 1.37 0.84
CA LYS A 79 8.83 2.02 1.38
C LYS A 79 9.46 2.94 0.34
N GLY A 80 10.14 3.98 0.80
CA GLY A 80 10.96 4.82 -0.07
C GLY A 80 12.31 5.16 0.55
N VAL A 81 13.29 5.45 -0.30
CA VAL A 81 14.60 5.95 0.12
C VAL A 81 14.76 7.35 -0.44
N LEU A 82 14.74 8.36 0.44
CA LEU A 82 15.06 9.74 0.07
C LEU A 82 16.57 9.83 -0.15
N ILE A 83 16.99 10.32 -1.32
CA ILE A 83 18.38 10.44 -1.74
C ILE A 83 18.65 11.89 -2.11
N ALA A 84 19.62 12.50 -1.47
CA ALA A 84 20.11 13.83 -1.82
C ALA A 84 21.54 13.73 -2.33
N CYS A 85 21.80 14.25 -3.52
CA CYS A 85 23.12 14.23 -4.16
C CYS A 85 23.52 15.63 -4.63
N GLY A 86 24.83 15.92 -4.61
CA GLY A 86 25.37 17.19 -5.11
C GLY A 86 25.28 18.36 -4.12
N GLU A 87 25.20 19.57 -4.65
CA GLU A 87 25.16 20.82 -3.91
C GLU A 87 23.71 21.25 -3.68
N ILE A 88 23.17 20.84 -2.53
CA ILE A 88 21.78 21.14 -2.16
C ILE A 88 21.69 22.57 -1.60
N PRO A 89 20.80 23.43 -2.12
CA PRO A 89 20.59 24.78 -1.62
C PRO A 89 20.28 24.80 -0.12
N PRO A 90 20.74 25.80 0.65
CA PRO A 90 20.58 25.85 2.10
C PRO A 90 19.13 25.65 2.59
N GLU A 91 18.15 26.17 1.85
CA GLU A 91 16.72 26.00 2.16
C GLU A 91 16.27 24.53 2.14
N ILE A 92 16.71 23.77 1.13
CA ILE A 92 16.43 22.34 1.02
C ILE A 92 17.29 21.57 2.02
N ALA A 93 18.58 21.91 2.13
CA ALA A 93 19.53 21.26 3.01
C ALA A 93 19.06 21.29 4.47
N GLN A 94 18.45 22.40 4.93
CA GLN A 94 17.88 22.50 6.27
C GLN A 94 16.74 21.52 6.52
N GLN A 95 15.91 21.25 5.51
CA GLN A 95 14.77 20.32 5.61
C GLN A 95 15.22 18.85 5.63
N ILE A 96 16.37 18.53 5.03
CA ILE A 96 16.92 17.16 4.99
C ILE A 96 18.13 16.93 5.91
N GLN A 97 18.49 17.92 6.72
CA GLN A 97 19.71 17.91 7.52
C GLN A 97 19.77 16.73 8.51
N THR A 98 18.60 16.31 9.01
CA THR A 98 18.47 15.22 9.98
C THR A 98 17.24 14.38 9.68
N ALA A 99 17.21 13.14 10.18
CA ALA A 99 16.02 12.28 10.06
C ALA A 99 14.76 12.95 10.65
N LYS A 100 14.90 13.71 11.74
CA LYS A 100 13.81 14.47 12.36
C LYS A 100 13.33 15.65 11.50
N ALA A 101 14.23 16.24 10.69
CA ALA A 101 13.83 17.28 9.75
C ALA A 101 13.04 16.66 8.58
N VAL A 102 13.51 15.52 8.06
CA VAL A 102 12.80 14.74 7.02
C VAL A 102 11.44 14.25 7.53
N GLU A 103 11.33 13.82 8.78
CA GLU A 103 10.05 13.44 9.39
C GLU A 103 8.99 14.55 9.30
N LYS A 104 9.38 15.82 9.41
CA LYS A 104 8.45 16.96 9.24
C LYS A 104 7.98 17.15 7.80
N MET A 105 8.76 16.68 6.83
CA MET A 105 8.41 16.71 5.41
C MET A 105 7.50 15.53 5.01
N VAL A 106 7.47 14.47 5.81
CA VAL A 106 6.78 13.22 5.49
C VAL A 106 5.45 13.14 6.23
N GLU A 107 4.37 13.02 5.48
CA GLU A 107 3.04 12.73 6.01
C GLU A 107 2.71 11.25 5.72
N PHE A 108 2.68 10.42 6.77
CA PHE A 108 2.27 9.02 6.65
C PHE A 108 0.75 8.91 6.51
N SER A 109 0.30 8.07 5.58
CA SER A 109 -1.12 7.78 5.40
C SER A 109 -1.69 7.10 6.66
N SER A 110 -2.84 7.56 7.12
CA SER A 110 -3.54 6.95 8.25
C SER A 110 -4.15 5.60 7.84
N ALA A 111 -3.40 4.52 8.03
CA ALA A 111 -3.75 3.15 7.65
C ALA A 111 -4.93 2.51 8.44
N ARG A 112 -6.03 3.21 8.72
CA ARG A 112 -7.19 2.61 9.44
C ARG A 112 -8.57 2.78 8.81
N TYR A 113 -8.73 3.37 7.62
CA TYR A 113 -10.08 3.55 7.05
C TYR A 113 -10.35 2.88 5.70
N ILE A 114 -9.35 2.40 4.96
CA ILE A 114 -9.59 2.03 3.55
C ILE A 114 -9.89 0.54 3.34
N ALA A 115 -9.50 -0.35 4.26
CA ALA A 115 -9.94 -1.75 4.22
C ALA A 115 -11.45 -1.87 4.47
N VAL A 116 -12.02 -1.05 5.35
CA VAL A 116 -13.46 -1.06 5.64
C VAL A 116 -14.24 -0.43 4.49
N ASP A 117 -13.75 0.65 3.89
CA ASP A 117 -14.42 1.29 2.74
C ASP A 117 -14.43 0.38 1.49
N ARG A 118 -13.32 -0.35 1.25
CA ARG A 118 -13.25 -1.37 0.19
C ARG A 118 -14.11 -2.60 0.50
N TRP A 119 -14.24 -3.01 1.76
CA TRP A 119 -15.14 -4.10 2.17
C TRP A 119 -16.62 -3.69 2.11
N LEU A 120 -16.95 -2.45 2.50
CA LEU A 120 -18.30 -1.88 2.42
C LEU A 120 -18.73 -1.64 0.97
N LYS A 121 -17.83 -1.20 0.10
CA LYS A 121 -18.11 -1.04 -1.34
C LYS A 121 -18.02 -2.37 -2.12
N GLY A 122 -17.29 -3.34 -1.60
CA GLY A 122 -17.15 -4.70 -2.17
C GLY A 122 -18.18 -5.72 -1.67
N GLY A 123 -19.19 -5.28 -0.91
CA GLY A 123 -20.25 -6.13 -0.37
C GLY A 123 -21.19 -6.67 -1.44
N SER A 124 -20.77 -7.78 -2.08
CA SER A 124 -21.59 -8.89 -2.57
C SER A 124 -22.92 -8.53 -3.26
N SER A 125 -22.87 -8.28 -4.58
CA SER A 125 -23.98 -8.63 -5.47
C SER A 125 -24.01 -10.16 -5.64
N VAL A 126 -24.41 -10.85 -4.59
CA VAL A 126 -24.92 -12.22 -4.69
C VAL A 126 -26.21 -12.22 -3.90
N THR A 127 -27.30 -11.88 -4.56
CA THR A 127 -28.65 -12.25 -4.14
C THR A 127 -28.73 -13.77 -4.23
N ARG A 128 -28.08 -14.49 -3.30
CA ARG A 128 -28.40 -15.88 -3.05
C ARG A 128 -29.74 -15.84 -2.33
N ALA A 129 -30.80 -16.02 -3.10
CA ALA A 129 -32.12 -16.26 -2.56
C ALA A 129 -32.00 -17.28 -1.42
N PRO A 130 -32.64 -17.06 -0.26
CA PRO A 130 -32.61 -18.02 0.82
C PRO A 130 -33.07 -19.37 0.27
N ALA A 131 -32.27 -20.41 0.47
CA ALA A 131 -32.65 -21.75 0.10
C ALA A 131 -34.00 -22.06 0.76
N ARG A 132 -35.05 -22.29 -0.05
CA ARG A 132 -36.34 -22.72 0.47
C ARG A 132 -36.09 -24.02 1.23
N ARG A 133 -36.38 -24.00 2.54
CA ARG A 133 -36.38 -25.19 3.38
C ARG A 133 -37.44 -26.10 2.79
N ALA A 134 -37.02 -27.19 2.13
CA ALA A 134 -37.93 -28.27 1.80
C ALA A 134 -38.35 -28.88 3.14
N GLU A 135 -39.61 -28.66 3.51
CA GLU A 135 -40.26 -29.38 4.60
C GLU A 135 -40.27 -30.85 4.22
N SER A 136 -39.36 -31.60 4.83
CA SER A 136 -39.29 -33.05 4.71
C SER A 136 -39.59 -33.64 6.08
N ASN A 137 -40.60 -34.52 6.07
CA ASN A 137 -41.10 -35.41 7.11
C ASN A 137 -41.96 -34.75 8.21
N GLY A 138 -43.17 -35.23 8.51
CA GLY A 138 -43.88 -36.44 8.12
C GLY A 138 -44.90 -36.77 9.21
N ARG A 139 -45.98 -37.49 8.86
CA ARG A 139 -46.82 -38.34 9.75
C ARG A 139 -47.90 -38.99 8.85
N LEU A 140 -47.78 -40.30 8.62
CA LEU A 140 -48.50 -41.37 9.33
C LEU A 140 -50.02 -41.37 9.10
N GLY A 141 -50.47 -42.39 8.37
CA GLY A 141 -51.86 -42.83 8.21
C GLY A 141 -51.87 -43.93 7.13
N SER A 142 -51.65 -45.19 7.54
CA SER A 142 -52.66 -46.27 7.58
C SER A 142 -53.00 -46.81 6.17
N GLN A 143 -52.58 -48.04 5.86
CA GLN A 143 -53.42 -49.28 5.92
C GLN A 143 -54.14 -49.46 4.55
N GLU A 144 -54.07 -50.55 3.78
CA GLU A 144 -54.11 -52.02 3.99
C GLU A 144 -53.57 -52.67 2.67
N ASP A 145 -52.72 -53.70 2.71
CA ASP A 145 -53.03 -55.14 2.50
C ASP A 145 -53.79 -55.43 1.17
N ARG A 146 -53.15 -55.93 0.10
CA ARG A 146 -53.01 -57.34 -0.35
C ARG A 146 -52.84 -57.25 -1.89
N ASP A 147 -52.25 -58.15 -2.66
CA ASP A 147 -52.03 -59.57 -2.48
C ASP A 147 -50.94 -60.04 -3.48
N LYS A 148 -50.44 -61.24 -3.22
CA LYS A 148 -49.34 -61.90 -3.92
C LYS A 148 -49.66 -62.31 -5.36
N ALA A 149 -48.56 -62.51 -6.12
CA ALA A 149 -48.17 -63.78 -6.76
C ALA A 149 -47.84 -63.66 -8.27
N SER A 150 -46.55 -63.85 -8.58
CA SER A 150 -46.01 -65.03 -9.29
C SER A 150 -46.20 -65.08 -10.82
N GLY A 151 -45.08 -64.93 -11.53
CA GLY A 151 -44.56 -66.07 -12.31
C GLY A 151 -44.65 -66.03 -13.84
N LYS A 152 -43.45 -66.06 -14.42
CA LYS A 152 -43.00 -66.81 -15.62
C LYS A 152 -43.50 -66.44 -17.03
N ARG A 153 -42.46 -66.22 -17.84
CA ARG A 153 -42.24 -66.55 -19.26
C ARG A 153 -42.79 -65.58 -20.30
#